data_AF-A0A352A2T5-F1
#
_entry.id   AF-A0A352A2T5-F1
#
_cell.length_a   1.000
_cell.length_b   1.000
_cell.length_c   1.000
_cell.angle_alpha   90.00
_cell.angle_beta   90.00
_cell.angle_gamma   90.00
#
_symmetry.space_group_name_H-M   'P 1'
#
loop_
_entity.id
_entity.type
_entity.pdbx_description
1 polymer ?
#
loop_
_entity_poly.entity_id
_entity_poly.type
_entity_poly.pdbx_seq_one_letter_code
_entity_poly.pdbx_strand_id
1 'polypeptide(L)'
;MSRVEKIMQYIDDIFLNIINSDERKVAFIHSYGVAQCCSLLAVKRGLNSELAFVCGLLHDVYAYKTGVRKLHSINGAEMIRVAFKYELKDVFTNEEQTLIKSAIFHHSDKEHIHDEYDEILKDADVLQHWLFDVTSDYFVCERLIEVQKELNLSISKLPEHLEVKNINSFSRIMLGNLAEELAQKNIHGEKSDSEFMDIIKFYPESSAFDELQNAWCAAFVYYCAVKAGLEMPIRFEPMANTRFACVAAWLIWGEKNGFCFREQDGFTPSRGDILIYDNIIPKENKPENTPWYDHIGVVLSVDDKILTVGEGNINNNNISGVTKRRRGENIGCYLRIPDGYKYDGWMYDYKTQKIRMQNY
;
A
#
# COMPACT_ATOMS: atom_id res chain seq x y z
N MET A 1 -25.00 18.07 8.33
CA MET A 1 -23.61 17.69 8.62
C MET A 1 -22.70 18.43 7.64
N SER A 2 -21.76 19.22 8.14
CA SER A 2 -20.73 19.89 7.33
C SER A 2 -19.81 18.86 6.65
N ARG A 3 -19.00 19.29 5.66
CA ARG A 3 -18.02 18.38 5.03
C ARG A 3 -17.02 17.84 6.06
N VAL A 4 -16.53 18.71 6.95
CA VAL A 4 -15.61 18.32 8.04
C VAL A 4 -16.24 17.30 8.97
N GLU A 5 -17.49 17.51 9.40
CA GLU A 5 -18.18 16.56 10.29
C GLU A 5 -18.33 15.17 9.65
N LYS A 6 -18.57 15.10 8.32
CA LYS A 6 -18.62 13.81 7.60
C LYS A 6 -17.26 13.10 7.60
N ILE A 7 -16.16 13.84 7.47
CA ILE A 7 -14.80 13.28 7.50
C ILE A 7 -14.42 12.83 8.90
N MET A 8 -14.77 13.61 9.92
CA MET A 8 -14.59 13.21 11.32
C MET A 8 -15.34 11.92 11.62
N GLN A 9 -16.62 11.82 11.22
CA GLN A 9 -17.39 10.59 11.40
C GLN A 9 -16.72 9.38 10.75
N TYR A 10 -16.28 9.51 9.48
CA TYR A 10 -15.59 8.44 8.77
C TYR A 10 -14.30 7.98 9.48
N ILE A 11 -13.51 8.93 9.99
CA ILE A 11 -12.26 8.63 10.71
C ILE A 11 -12.53 8.05 12.09
N ASP A 12 -13.46 8.62 12.84
CA ASP A 12 -13.81 8.18 14.18
C ASP A 12 -14.35 6.74 14.14
N ASP A 13 -15.20 6.41 13.15
CA ASP A 13 -15.70 5.04 12.95
C ASP A 13 -14.54 4.05 12.71
N ILE A 14 -13.48 4.45 12.00
CA ILE A 14 -12.29 3.60 11.80
C ILE A 14 -11.51 3.48 13.11
N PHE A 15 -11.23 4.60 13.78
CA PHE A 15 -10.38 4.60 14.98
C PHE A 15 -11.03 3.90 16.16
N LEU A 16 -12.35 3.99 16.32
CA LEU A 16 -13.10 3.30 17.36
C LEU A 16 -12.98 1.76 17.25
N ASN A 17 -12.75 1.25 16.04
CA ASN A 17 -12.55 -0.18 15.76
C ASN A 17 -11.09 -0.67 15.95
N ILE A 18 -10.16 0.22 16.31
CA ILE A 18 -8.78 -0.19 16.66
C ILE A 18 -8.81 -0.94 17.99
N ILE A 19 -8.37 -2.20 17.97
CA ILE A 19 -8.41 -3.11 19.13
C ILE A 19 -7.45 -2.66 20.24
N ASN A 20 -6.23 -2.26 19.87
CA ASN A 20 -5.23 -1.80 20.84
C ASN A 20 -5.60 -0.38 21.34
N SER A 21 -5.85 -0.26 22.65
CA SER A 21 -6.30 1.01 23.25
C SER A 21 -5.26 2.13 23.16
N ASP A 22 -3.97 1.80 23.24
CA ASP A 22 -2.89 2.77 23.16
C ASP A 22 -2.72 3.27 21.74
N GLU A 23 -2.75 2.37 20.76
CA GLU A 23 -2.73 2.74 19.33
C GLU A 23 -3.96 3.57 18.97
N ARG A 24 -5.14 3.20 19.46
CA ARG A 24 -6.37 3.99 19.27
C ARG A 24 -6.21 5.40 19.82
N LYS A 25 -5.67 5.55 21.04
CA LYS A 25 -5.42 6.86 21.64
C LYS A 25 -4.43 7.68 20.81
N VAL A 26 -3.36 7.06 20.34
CA VAL A 26 -2.37 7.69 19.45
C VAL A 26 -3.03 8.15 18.15
N ALA A 27 -3.87 7.32 17.52
CA ALA A 27 -4.58 7.67 16.30
C ALA A 27 -5.42 8.95 16.45
N PHE A 28 -6.26 9.03 17.49
CA PHE A 28 -7.05 10.22 17.76
C PHE A 28 -6.17 11.46 18.01
N ILE A 29 -5.19 11.37 18.91
CA ILE A 29 -4.40 12.54 19.30
C ILE A 29 -3.55 13.05 18.14
N HIS A 30 -2.88 12.14 17.43
CA HIS A 30 -1.99 12.50 16.34
C HIS A 30 -2.77 13.05 15.14
N SER A 31 -3.77 12.32 14.61
CA SER A 31 -4.49 12.76 13.41
C SER A 31 -5.25 14.08 13.62
N TYR A 32 -5.92 14.28 14.77
CA TYR A 32 -6.58 15.55 15.06
C TYR A 32 -5.57 16.67 15.34
N GLY A 33 -4.45 16.38 16.01
CA GLY A 33 -3.38 17.34 16.23
C GLY A 33 -2.76 17.83 14.91
N VAL A 34 -2.50 16.91 13.97
CA VAL A 34 -1.96 17.24 12.64
C VAL A 34 -2.99 18.05 11.86
N ALA A 35 -4.27 17.67 11.89
CA ALA A 35 -5.34 18.44 11.25
C ALA A 35 -5.41 19.89 11.76
N GLN A 36 -5.29 20.12 13.07
CA GLN A 36 -5.26 21.46 13.65
C GLN A 36 -4.01 22.24 13.26
N CYS A 37 -2.84 21.60 13.23
CA CYS A 37 -1.61 22.20 12.73
C CYS A 37 -1.73 22.58 11.25
N CYS A 38 -2.34 21.72 10.42
CA CYS A 38 -2.63 22.03 9.02
C CYS A 38 -3.51 23.27 8.89
N SER A 39 -4.59 23.39 9.68
CA SER A 39 -5.44 24.58 9.66
C SER A 39 -4.67 25.85 10.05
N LEU A 40 -3.86 25.78 11.12
CA LEU A 40 -3.05 26.91 11.57
C LEU A 40 -2.09 27.40 10.47
N LEU A 41 -1.35 26.47 9.87
CA LEU A 41 -0.41 26.78 8.78
C LEU A 41 -1.14 27.28 7.54
N ALA A 42 -2.29 26.71 7.19
CA ALA A 42 -3.09 27.18 6.06
C ALA A 42 -3.58 28.62 6.24
N VAL A 43 -4.08 28.99 7.44
CA VAL A 43 -4.46 30.39 7.74
C VAL A 43 -3.27 31.31 7.53
N LYS A 44 -2.10 30.92 8.06
CA LYS A 44 -0.88 31.73 7.96
C LYS A 44 -0.38 31.90 6.53
N ARG A 45 -0.50 30.87 5.71
CA ARG A 45 -0.04 30.82 4.31
C ARG A 45 -1.10 31.31 3.31
N GLY A 46 -2.28 31.74 3.77
CA GLY A 46 -3.35 32.25 2.90
C GLY A 46 -4.08 31.18 2.09
N LEU A 47 -4.12 29.94 2.60
CA LEU A 47 -4.74 28.77 1.95
C LEU A 47 -6.06 28.37 2.64
N ASN A 48 -6.82 27.48 2.01
CA ASN A 48 -8.11 27.03 2.55
C ASN A 48 -7.90 26.09 3.74
N SER A 49 -8.18 26.58 4.94
CA SER A 49 -8.00 25.86 6.20
C SER A 49 -8.89 24.63 6.35
N GLU A 50 -10.05 24.60 5.70
CA GLU A 50 -10.96 23.43 5.71
C GLU A 50 -10.32 22.26 4.95
N LEU A 51 -9.79 22.51 3.75
CA LEU A 51 -9.11 21.47 2.96
C LEU A 51 -7.83 21.00 3.63
N ALA A 52 -7.05 21.92 4.21
CA ALA A 52 -5.85 21.56 4.97
C ALA A 52 -6.17 20.69 6.19
N PHE A 53 -7.24 21.02 6.94
CA PHE A 53 -7.72 20.21 8.05
C PHE A 53 -8.05 18.78 7.62
N VAL A 54 -8.78 18.65 6.49
CA VAL A 54 -9.15 17.35 5.92
C VAL A 54 -7.92 16.54 5.49
N CYS A 55 -6.91 17.18 4.89
CA CYS A 55 -5.64 16.52 4.58
C CYS A 55 -4.99 15.95 5.85
N GLY A 56 -4.93 16.74 6.92
CA GLY A 56 -4.36 16.31 8.20
C GLY A 56 -5.14 15.20 8.89
N LEU A 57 -6.48 15.19 8.82
CA LEU A 57 -7.27 14.09 9.40
C LEU A 57 -7.07 12.76 8.67
N LEU A 58 -6.93 12.80 7.34
CA LEU A 58 -6.92 11.60 6.51
C LEU A 58 -5.52 10.99 6.30
N HIS A 59 -4.44 11.72 6.59
CA HIS A 59 -3.09 11.35 6.12
C HIS A 59 -2.64 9.93 6.50
N ASP A 60 -2.94 9.51 7.72
CA ASP A 60 -2.45 8.25 8.30
C ASP A 60 -3.53 7.17 8.46
N VAL A 61 -4.73 7.42 7.92
CA VAL A 61 -5.90 6.55 8.15
C VAL A 61 -5.64 5.10 7.72
N TYR A 62 -4.87 4.90 6.64
CA TYR A 62 -4.53 3.57 6.16
C TYR A 62 -3.67 2.81 7.17
N ALA A 63 -2.67 3.46 7.75
CA ALA A 63 -1.80 2.85 8.73
C ALA A 63 -2.58 2.43 9.97
N TYR A 64 -3.46 3.29 10.48
CA TYR A 64 -4.30 2.98 11.63
C TYR A 64 -5.36 1.91 11.35
N LYS A 65 -5.94 1.90 10.14
CA LYS A 65 -6.96 0.92 9.76
C LYS A 65 -6.38 -0.48 9.55
N THR A 66 -5.17 -0.57 9.00
CA THR A 66 -4.57 -1.85 8.55
C THR A 66 -3.45 -2.36 9.46
N GLY A 67 -2.89 -1.49 10.30
CA GLY A 67 -1.64 -1.71 11.02
C GLY A 67 -0.39 -1.71 10.13
N VAL A 68 -0.51 -1.36 8.85
CA VAL A 68 0.60 -1.39 7.87
C VAL A 68 1.20 0.02 7.71
N ARG A 69 2.43 0.20 8.20
CA ARG A 69 3.16 1.49 8.15
C ARG A 69 3.99 1.68 6.89
N LYS A 70 4.44 0.60 6.24
CA LYS A 70 5.28 0.68 5.05
C LYS A 70 4.45 1.19 3.86
N LEU A 71 4.93 2.23 3.17
CA LEU A 71 4.22 2.91 2.07
C LEU A 71 2.78 3.37 2.44
N HIS A 72 2.55 3.70 3.72
CA HIS A 72 1.20 4.07 4.21
C HIS A 72 0.64 5.32 3.53
N SER A 73 1.48 6.28 3.15
CA SER A 73 1.10 7.49 2.43
C SER A 73 0.50 7.17 1.06
N ILE A 74 1.21 6.35 0.27
CA ILE A 74 0.78 5.91 -1.07
C ILE A 74 -0.48 5.06 -0.98
N ASN A 75 -0.49 4.07 -0.08
CA ASN A 75 -1.65 3.20 0.11
C ASN A 75 -2.85 3.95 0.71
N GLY A 76 -2.59 4.98 1.52
CA GLY A 76 -3.58 5.90 2.08
C GLY A 76 -4.26 6.74 1.01
N ALA A 77 -3.50 7.29 0.07
CA ALA A 77 -4.08 8.01 -1.06
C ALA A 77 -5.00 7.10 -1.91
N GLU A 78 -4.64 5.83 -2.09
CA GLU A 78 -5.48 4.86 -2.79
C GLU A 78 -6.74 4.48 -1.99
N MET A 79 -6.62 4.27 -0.67
CA MET A 79 -7.78 4.04 0.20
C MET A 79 -8.75 5.22 0.16
N ILE A 80 -8.25 6.45 0.24
CA ILE A 80 -9.07 7.66 0.19
C ILE A 80 -9.72 7.87 -1.19
N ARG A 81 -9.03 7.50 -2.28
CA ARG A 81 -9.63 7.49 -3.62
C ARG A 81 -10.90 6.61 -3.67
N VAL A 82 -10.88 5.46 -3.01
CA VAL A 82 -12.06 4.59 -2.94
C VAL A 82 -13.13 5.16 -2.01
N ALA A 83 -12.73 5.68 -0.85
CA ALA A 83 -13.65 6.35 0.07
C ALA A 83 -14.43 7.49 -0.62
N PHE A 84 -13.76 8.35 -1.38
CA PHE A 84 -14.43 9.42 -2.14
C PHE A 84 -15.37 8.92 -3.23
N LYS A 85 -15.18 7.69 -3.73
CA LYS A 85 -16.07 7.09 -4.72
C LYS A 85 -17.36 6.55 -4.09
N TYR A 86 -17.32 6.09 -2.85
CA TYR A 86 -18.44 5.39 -2.20
C TYR A 86 -18.88 6.05 -0.89
N GLU A 87 -18.12 5.92 0.21
CA GLU A 87 -18.51 6.37 1.55
C GLU A 87 -18.58 7.90 1.70
N LEU A 88 -17.69 8.61 1.00
CA LEU A 88 -17.54 10.07 1.02
C LEU A 88 -17.93 10.68 -0.33
N LYS A 89 -18.84 10.01 -1.05
CA LYS A 89 -19.31 10.44 -2.37
C LYS A 89 -19.92 11.85 -2.30
N ASP A 90 -19.62 12.65 -3.31
CA ASP A 90 -20.14 14.01 -3.51
C ASP A 90 -19.81 15.01 -2.35
N VAL A 91 -18.86 14.67 -1.47
CA VAL A 91 -18.42 15.56 -0.38
C VAL A 91 -17.46 16.64 -0.91
N PHE A 92 -16.59 16.30 -1.86
CA PHE A 92 -15.57 17.19 -2.44
C PHE A 92 -15.60 17.14 -3.96
N THR A 93 -15.21 18.23 -4.63
CA THR A 93 -15.04 18.26 -6.10
C THR A 93 -13.85 17.40 -6.55
N ASN A 94 -13.75 17.09 -7.84
CA ASN A 94 -12.63 16.30 -8.37
C ASN A 94 -11.27 16.98 -8.12
N GLU A 95 -11.22 18.32 -8.20
CA GLU A 95 -10.03 19.13 -7.95
C GLU A 95 -9.64 19.05 -6.46
N GLU A 96 -10.61 19.21 -5.56
CA GLU A 96 -10.40 19.09 -4.11
C GLU A 96 -9.95 17.66 -3.73
N GLN A 97 -10.58 16.62 -4.30
CA GLN A 97 -10.18 15.23 -4.07
C GLN A 97 -8.74 14.97 -4.56
N THR A 98 -8.36 15.53 -5.70
CA THR A 98 -7.00 15.38 -6.25
C THR A 98 -5.96 16.07 -5.37
N LEU A 99 -6.28 17.26 -4.85
CA LEU A 99 -5.46 17.98 -3.89
C LEU A 99 -5.27 17.17 -2.60
N ILE A 100 -6.37 16.67 -2.00
CA ILE A 100 -6.30 15.90 -0.75
C ILE A 100 -5.47 14.63 -0.94
N LYS A 101 -5.70 13.87 -2.01
CA LYS A 101 -4.93 12.64 -2.29
C LYS A 101 -3.45 12.93 -2.56
N SER A 102 -3.12 14.05 -3.22
CA SER A 102 -1.73 14.47 -3.45
C SER A 102 -1.01 14.71 -2.14
N ALA A 103 -1.64 15.46 -1.23
CA ALA A 103 -1.06 15.73 0.08
C ALA A 103 -0.81 14.43 0.85
N ILE A 104 -1.80 13.53 0.89
CA ILE A 104 -1.67 12.22 1.54
C ILE A 104 -0.59 11.37 0.86
N PHE A 105 -0.49 11.36 -0.47
CA PHE A 105 0.50 10.54 -1.18
C PHE A 105 1.93 10.98 -0.87
N HIS A 106 2.21 12.28 -0.89
CA HIS A 106 3.56 12.80 -0.71
C HIS A 106 3.96 13.01 0.76
N HIS A 107 3.03 12.97 1.73
CA HIS A 107 3.36 13.47 3.07
C HIS A 107 4.50 12.73 3.77
N SER A 108 4.74 11.44 3.47
CA SER A 108 5.85 10.70 4.05
C SER A 108 7.21 11.08 3.46
N ASP A 109 7.24 11.68 2.26
CA ASP A 109 8.45 12.20 1.62
C ASP A 109 8.74 13.61 2.14
N LYS A 110 9.58 13.65 3.18
CA LYS A 110 10.01 14.90 3.80
C LYS A 110 11.23 15.54 3.12
N GLU A 111 11.86 14.84 2.16
CA GLU A 111 13.10 15.27 1.51
C GLU A 111 12.84 16.13 0.28
N HIS A 112 11.66 16.02 -0.35
CA HIS A 112 11.35 16.73 -1.59
C HIS A 112 10.14 17.68 -1.48
N ILE A 113 10.24 18.82 -2.16
CA ILE A 113 9.21 19.86 -2.24
C ILE A 113 8.14 19.50 -3.27
N HIS A 114 6.89 19.53 -2.81
CA HIS A 114 5.68 19.28 -3.58
C HIS A 114 4.75 20.51 -3.59
N ASP A 115 3.44 20.32 -3.81
CA ASP A 115 2.49 21.42 -3.89
C ASP A 115 2.10 21.98 -2.51
N GLU A 116 1.46 23.14 -2.48
CA GLU A 116 1.23 23.92 -1.25
C GLU A 116 0.58 23.14 -0.09
N TYR A 117 -0.42 22.29 -0.37
CA TYR A 117 -1.09 21.47 0.65
C TYR A 117 -0.28 20.25 1.06
N ASP A 118 0.52 19.72 0.14
CA ASP A 118 1.45 18.63 0.39
C ASP A 118 2.51 19.14 1.38
N GLU A 119 2.99 20.35 1.16
CA GLU A 119 3.97 20.99 2.03
C GLU A 119 3.38 21.37 3.40
N ILE A 120 2.14 21.86 3.46
CA ILE A 120 1.41 22.08 4.72
C ILE A 120 1.32 20.78 5.52
N LEU A 121 0.90 19.69 4.89
CA LEU A 121 0.67 18.44 5.60
C LEU A 121 1.98 17.88 6.19
N LYS A 122 3.06 17.90 5.39
CA LYS A 122 4.38 17.51 5.88
C LYS A 122 4.86 18.38 7.06
N ASP A 123 4.49 19.66 7.08
CA ASP A 123 4.97 20.64 8.07
C ASP A 123 4.19 20.46 9.36
N ALA A 124 2.88 20.30 9.22
CA ALA A 124 1.97 20.01 10.31
C ALA A 124 2.30 18.67 10.98
N ASP A 125 2.69 17.66 10.22
CA ASP A 125 3.06 16.33 10.72
C ASP A 125 4.30 16.40 11.63
N VAL A 126 5.39 17.01 11.16
CA VAL A 126 6.60 17.20 11.99
C VAL A 126 6.37 18.14 13.17
N LEU A 127 5.57 19.20 12.97
CA LEU A 127 5.22 20.15 14.02
C LEU A 127 4.41 19.48 15.13
N GLN A 128 3.42 18.65 14.78
CA GLN A 128 2.57 17.98 15.76
C GLN A 128 3.39 16.99 16.59
N HIS A 129 4.28 16.22 15.96
CA HIS A 129 5.17 15.31 16.67
C HIS A 129 6.01 16.04 17.72
N TRP A 130 6.57 17.20 17.37
CA TRP A 130 7.32 18.04 18.31
C TRP A 130 6.43 18.65 19.40
N LEU A 131 5.24 19.15 19.06
CA LEU A 131 4.30 19.71 20.05
C LEU A 131 3.80 18.67 21.05
N PHE A 132 3.75 17.40 20.66
CA PHE A 132 3.35 16.31 21.53
C PHE A 132 4.37 16.08 22.66
N ASP A 133 5.67 16.18 22.36
CA ASP A 133 6.74 16.15 23.36
C ASP A 133 7.91 17.05 22.93
N VAL A 134 7.87 18.31 23.38
CA VAL A 134 8.89 19.31 23.04
C VAL A 134 10.25 19.05 23.68
N THR A 135 10.36 18.06 24.56
CA THR A 135 11.62 17.68 25.24
C THR A 135 12.40 16.63 24.48
N SER A 136 11.77 15.96 23.52
CA SER A 136 12.39 14.96 22.65
C SER A 136 12.97 15.60 21.39
N ASP A 137 14.17 15.16 21.00
CA ASP A 137 14.84 15.56 19.75
C ASP A 137 14.56 14.60 18.59
N TYR A 138 13.83 13.51 18.83
CA TYR A 138 13.62 12.42 17.86
C TYR A 138 13.00 12.87 16.53
N PHE A 139 12.11 13.88 16.57
CA PHE A 139 11.43 14.41 15.39
C PHE A 139 11.98 15.76 14.94
N VAL A 140 13.11 16.21 15.51
CA VAL A 140 13.73 17.48 15.11
C VAL A 140 14.44 17.31 13.77
N CYS A 141 13.98 18.06 12.77
CA CYS A 141 14.53 18.10 11.42
C CYS A 141 14.55 19.54 10.89
N GLU A 142 15.18 19.74 9.72
CA GLU A 142 15.26 21.07 9.07
C GLU A 142 13.87 21.67 8.84
N ARG A 143 12.92 20.83 8.44
CA ARG A 143 11.52 21.22 8.18
C ARG A 143 10.83 21.77 9.43
N LEU A 144 11.02 21.13 10.58
CA LEU A 144 10.52 21.64 11.86
C LEU A 144 11.12 23.01 12.20
N ILE A 145 12.42 23.20 11.96
CA ILE A 145 13.10 24.47 12.24
C ILE A 145 12.52 25.61 11.41
N GLU A 146 12.27 25.39 10.12
CA GLU A 146 11.65 26.39 9.25
C GLU A 146 10.22 26.74 9.70
N VAL A 147 9.43 25.74 10.12
CA VAL A 147 8.10 25.97 10.69
C VAL A 147 8.17 26.74 12.02
N GLN A 148 9.14 26.43 12.88
CA GLN A 148 9.35 27.16 14.14
C GLN A 148 9.70 28.63 13.88
N LYS A 149 10.59 28.90 12.91
CA LYS A 149 10.90 30.28 12.47
C LYS A 149 9.67 30.97 11.92
N GLU A 150 8.94 30.30 11.02
CA GLU A 150 7.69 30.82 10.45
C GLU A 150 6.75 31.24 11.57
N LEU A 151 6.51 30.37 12.56
CA LEU A 151 5.59 30.58 13.68
C LEU A 151 6.13 31.45 14.83
N ASN A 152 7.37 31.94 14.76
CA ASN A 152 8.05 32.66 15.84
C ASN A 152 8.13 31.86 17.16
N LEU A 153 8.42 30.56 17.06
CA LEU A 153 8.62 29.64 18.19
C LEU A 153 10.09 29.52 18.56
N SER A 154 10.37 28.89 19.70
CA SER A 154 11.75 28.55 20.08
C SER A 154 12.33 27.53 19.11
N ILE A 155 13.53 27.81 18.59
CA ILE A 155 14.19 26.99 17.58
C ILE A 155 14.90 25.81 18.25
N SER A 156 14.57 24.59 17.81
CA SER A 156 15.24 23.36 18.25
C SER A 156 16.65 23.24 17.65
N LYS A 157 17.57 22.59 18.38
CA LYS A 157 18.89 22.25 17.85
C LYS A 157 18.82 20.94 17.08
N LEU A 158 19.37 20.90 15.85
CA LEU A 158 19.46 19.66 15.08
C LEU A 158 20.28 18.60 15.83
N PRO A 159 19.77 17.37 15.96
CA PRO A 159 20.53 16.25 16.51
C PRO A 159 21.67 15.85 15.55
N GLU A 160 22.75 15.29 16.10
CA GLU A 160 23.82 14.69 15.30
C GLU A 160 23.27 13.41 14.64
N HIS A 161 23.44 13.28 13.31
CA HIS A 161 22.84 12.23 12.49
C HIS A 161 22.93 10.82 13.11
N LEU A 162 21.78 10.15 13.22
CA LEU A 162 21.72 8.72 13.53
C LEU A 162 21.87 7.91 12.23
N GLU A 163 22.77 6.92 12.24
CA GLU A 163 22.95 5.99 11.13
C GLU A 163 21.64 5.27 10.79
N VAL A 164 21.24 5.31 9.52
CA VAL A 164 20.09 4.57 9.01
C VAL A 164 20.46 3.08 8.96
N LYS A 165 19.77 2.26 9.75
CA LYS A 165 19.90 0.80 9.71
C LYS A 165 19.55 0.26 8.32
N ASN A 166 20.39 -0.67 7.85
CA ASN A 166 20.19 -1.45 6.63
C ASN A 166 18.75 -1.99 6.55
N ILE A 167 18.04 -1.58 5.51
CA ILE A 167 16.70 -2.08 5.19
C ILE A 167 16.84 -3.50 4.64
N ASN A 168 16.08 -4.45 5.19
CA ASN A 168 15.97 -5.80 4.63
C ASN A 168 15.52 -5.71 3.17
N SER A 169 16.40 -6.10 2.26
CA SER A 169 16.16 -6.13 0.83
C SER A 169 15.28 -7.31 0.44
N PHE A 170 14.42 -7.15 -0.57
CA PHE A 170 13.60 -8.24 -1.10
C PHE A 170 14.44 -9.48 -1.47
N SER A 171 13.93 -10.68 -1.15
CA SER A 171 14.55 -11.95 -1.52
C SER A 171 13.54 -12.91 -2.17
N ARG A 172 13.83 -13.37 -3.39
CA ARG A 172 13.04 -14.39 -4.10
C ARG A 172 13.01 -15.72 -3.36
N ILE A 173 14.14 -16.13 -2.78
CA ILE A 173 14.20 -17.38 -2.00
C ILE A 173 13.25 -17.28 -0.81
N MET A 174 13.23 -16.14 -0.12
CA MET A 174 12.29 -15.90 0.98
C MET A 174 10.84 -15.87 0.51
N LEU A 175 10.54 -15.30 -0.66
CA LEU A 175 9.22 -15.36 -1.28
C LEU A 175 8.76 -16.81 -1.48
N GLY A 176 9.61 -17.67 -2.05
CA GLY A 176 9.31 -19.09 -2.18
C GLY A 176 9.10 -19.79 -0.83
N ASN A 177 9.94 -19.49 0.17
CA ASN A 177 9.83 -20.07 1.53
C ASN A 177 8.51 -19.69 2.21
N LEU A 178 8.15 -18.41 2.19
CA LEU A 178 6.92 -17.91 2.80
C LEU A 178 5.68 -18.44 2.08
N ALA A 179 5.71 -18.51 0.75
CA ALA A 179 4.62 -19.09 -0.02
C ALA A 179 4.43 -20.58 0.29
N GLU A 180 5.52 -21.35 0.43
CA GLU A 180 5.44 -22.76 0.85
C GLU A 180 4.87 -22.91 2.26
N GLU A 181 5.39 -22.14 3.22
CA GLU A 181 4.93 -22.17 4.61
C GLU A 181 3.43 -21.87 4.71
N LEU A 182 2.97 -20.77 4.12
CA LEU A 182 1.56 -20.35 4.20
C LEU A 182 0.63 -21.24 3.38
N ALA A 183 1.10 -21.79 2.25
CA ALA A 183 0.33 -22.73 1.47
C ALA A 183 0.12 -24.07 2.21
N GLN A 184 1.11 -24.54 2.98
CA GLN A 184 0.99 -25.78 3.76
C GLN A 184 0.02 -25.70 4.94
N LYS A 185 -0.31 -24.49 5.39
CA LYS A 185 -1.27 -24.26 6.48
C LYS A 185 -2.72 -24.50 6.08
N ASN A 186 -3.02 -24.60 4.78
CA ASN A 186 -4.39 -24.75 4.25
C ASN A 186 -5.32 -23.64 4.77
N ILE A 187 -4.88 -22.39 4.64
CA ILE A 187 -5.61 -21.20 5.07
C ILE A 187 -6.94 -21.14 4.32
N HIS A 188 -8.04 -20.96 5.05
CA HIS A 188 -9.38 -20.88 4.48
C HIS A 188 -9.74 -19.41 4.22
N GLY A 189 -10.29 -19.10 3.05
CA GLY A 189 -10.76 -17.75 2.69
C GLY A 189 -12.05 -17.34 3.41
N GLU A 190 -12.05 -17.38 4.74
CA GLU A 190 -13.22 -17.15 5.61
C GLU A 190 -12.91 -16.14 6.71
N LYS A 191 -13.90 -15.38 7.20
CA LYS A 191 -13.69 -14.34 8.23
C LYS A 191 -13.13 -14.88 9.55
N SER A 192 -13.39 -16.15 9.85
CA SER A 192 -12.91 -16.84 11.04
C SER A 192 -11.44 -17.21 10.98
N ASP A 193 -10.83 -17.23 9.79
CA ASP A 193 -9.41 -17.56 9.62
C ASP A 193 -8.55 -16.31 9.78
N SER A 194 -7.78 -16.26 10.86
CA SER A 194 -6.95 -15.10 11.17
C SER A 194 -5.82 -14.87 10.17
N GLU A 195 -5.28 -15.92 9.54
CA GLU A 195 -4.22 -15.76 8.54
C GLU A 195 -4.77 -15.20 7.24
N PHE A 196 -5.96 -15.64 6.84
CA PHE A 196 -6.66 -15.03 5.71
C PHE A 196 -6.96 -13.55 5.96
N MET A 197 -7.46 -13.22 7.15
CA MET A 197 -7.70 -11.82 7.52
C MET A 197 -6.42 -10.99 7.52
N ASP A 198 -5.27 -11.56 7.93
CA ASP A 198 -3.97 -10.88 7.86
C ASP A 198 -3.48 -10.67 6.41
N ILE A 199 -3.86 -11.57 5.49
CA ILE A 199 -3.56 -11.45 4.05
C ILE A 199 -4.36 -10.31 3.42
N ILE A 200 -5.68 -10.27 3.65
CA ILE A 200 -6.54 -9.30 2.95
C ILE A 200 -6.54 -7.91 3.58
N LYS A 201 -6.02 -7.74 4.82
CA LYS A 201 -6.02 -6.44 5.53
C LYS A 201 -5.35 -5.29 4.76
N PHE A 202 -4.48 -5.61 3.80
CA PHE A 202 -3.85 -4.60 2.95
C PHE A 202 -4.86 -3.84 2.07
N TYR A 203 -6.05 -4.41 1.85
CA TYR A 203 -7.17 -3.86 1.10
C TYR A 203 -8.28 -3.48 2.10
N PRO A 204 -8.32 -2.23 2.57
CA PRO A 204 -9.08 -1.86 3.76
C PRO A 204 -10.58 -1.58 3.51
N GLU A 205 -11.08 -1.77 2.30
CA GLU A 205 -12.50 -1.55 1.98
C GLU A 205 -13.40 -2.51 2.74
N SER A 206 -14.60 -2.06 3.09
CA SER A 206 -15.61 -2.91 3.71
C SER A 206 -16.01 -4.09 2.82
N SER A 207 -15.96 -3.92 1.49
CA SER A 207 -16.23 -4.96 0.50
C SER A 207 -15.06 -5.91 0.24
N ALA A 208 -13.85 -5.63 0.73
CA ALA A 208 -12.65 -6.39 0.35
C ALA A 208 -12.77 -7.88 0.69
N PHE A 209 -13.41 -8.22 1.81
CA PHE A 209 -13.69 -9.62 2.14
C PHE A 209 -14.60 -10.28 1.09
N ASP A 210 -15.74 -9.67 0.78
CA ASP A 210 -16.73 -10.25 -0.12
C ASP A 210 -16.17 -10.37 -1.56
N GLU A 211 -15.33 -9.41 -1.97
CA GLU A 211 -14.67 -9.40 -3.28
C GLU A 211 -13.55 -10.45 -3.41
N LEU A 212 -12.82 -10.73 -2.32
CA LEU A 212 -11.67 -11.63 -2.32
C LEU A 212 -12.02 -13.05 -1.88
N GLN A 213 -13.21 -13.27 -1.33
CA GLN A 213 -13.71 -14.62 -1.05
C GLN A 213 -13.75 -15.43 -2.37
N ASN A 214 -13.02 -16.55 -2.42
CA ASN A 214 -12.78 -17.35 -3.63
C ASN A 214 -11.94 -16.66 -4.73
N ALA A 215 -11.32 -15.50 -4.48
CA ALA A 215 -10.56 -14.74 -5.50
C ALA A 215 -9.25 -14.13 -4.95
N TRP A 216 -8.68 -14.71 -3.90
CA TRP A 216 -7.58 -14.13 -3.13
C TRP A 216 -6.17 -14.63 -3.51
N CYS A 217 -6.02 -15.33 -4.64
CA CYS A 217 -4.72 -15.85 -5.08
C CYS A 217 -3.66 -14.76 -5.27
N ALA A 218 -4.02 -13.62 -5.84
CA ALA A 218 -3.10 -12.50 -6.03
C ALA A 218 -2.84 -11.73 -4.72
N ALA A 219 -3.83 -11.64 -3.82
CA ALA A 219 -3.63 -11.09 -2.47
C ALA A 219 -2.65 -11.95 -1.65
N PHE A 220 -2.73 -13.28 -1.77
CA PHE A 220 -1.77 -14.21 -1.17
C PHE A 220 -0.35 -13.98 -1.69
N VAL A 221 -0.16 -13.87 -3.00
CA VAL A 221 1.15 -13.58 -3.60
C VAL A 221 1.68 -12.24 -3.13
N TYR A 222 0.83 -11.20 -3.08
CA TYR A 222 1.18 -9.89 -2.55
C TYR A 222 1.65 -9.95 -1.11
N TYR A 223 0.91 -10.63 -0.24
CA TYR A 223 1.27 -10.82 1.15
C TYR A 223 2.64 -11.50 1.29
N CYS A 224 2.87 -12.60 0.57
CA CYS A 224 4.14 -13.32 0.58
C CYS A 224 5.29 -12.42 0.12
N ALA A 225 5.09 -11.65 -0.95
CA ALA A 225 6.11 -10.77 -1.51
C ALA A 225 6.49 -9.64 -0.53
N VAL A 226 5.51 -8.99 0.09
CA VAL A 226 5.76 -7.93 1.09
C VAL A 226 6.49 -8.49 2.31
N LYS A 227 6.09 -9.68 2.80
CA LYS A 227 6.79 -10.36 3.90
C LYS A 227 8.20 -10.81 3.53
N ALA A 228 8.46 -11.10 2.25
CA ALA A 228 9.78 -11.38 1.71
C ALA A 228 10.64 -10.11 1.50
N GLY A 229 10.16 -8.93 1.90
CA GLY A 229 10.87 -7.67 1.83
C GLY A 229 10.56 -6.82 0.61
N LEU A 230 9.59 -7.22 -0.24
CA LEU A 230 9.20 -6.41 -1.40
C LEU A 230 8.53 -5.12 -0.92
N GLU A 231 9.09 -3.98 -1.31
CA GLU A 231 8.42 -2.70 -1.17
C GLU A 231 7.58 -2.48 -2.42
N MET A 232 6.26 -2.48 -2.28
CA MET A 232 5.36 -2.23 -3.39
C MET A 232 4.03 -1.72 -2.85
N PRO A 233 3.42 -0.69 -3.45
CA PRO A 233 2.09 -0.24 -3.06
C PRO A 233 1.03 -1.27 -3.45
N ILE A 234 -0.16 -1.19 -2.84
CA ILE A 234 -1.29 -2.06 -3.17
C ILE A 234 -1.82 -1.85 -4.60
N ARG A 235 -1.50 -0.70 -5.21
CA ARG A 235 -1.86 -0.29 -6.56
C ARG A 235 -0.69 0.47 -7.19
N PHE A 236 -0.47 0.26 -8.49
CA PHE A 236 0.63 0.88 -9.22
C PHE A 236 0.12 1.76 -10.36
N GLU A 237 -0.01 3.08 -10.12
CA GLU A 237 -0.28 4.09 -11.16
C GLU A 237 1.03 4.65 -11.76
N PRO A 238 1.03 5.13 -13.03
CA PRO A 238 -0.07 5.11 -14.00
C PRO A 238 -0.20 3.76 -14.72
N MET A 239 0.59 2.77 -14.31
CA MET A 239 0.95 1.64 -15.15
C MET A 239 -0.05 0.48 -15.11
N ALA A 240 -0.80 0.28 -14.02
CA ALA A 240 -1.92 -0.65 -13.91
C ALA A 240 -3.11 0.04 -13.20
N ASN A 241 -4.29 0.04 -13.83
CA ASN A 241 -5.51 0.61 -13.23
C ASN A 241 -6.16 -0.34 -12.20
N THR A 242 -5.44 -1.38 -11.77
CA THR A 242 -5.91 -2.44 -10.88
C THR A 242 -4.92 -2.63 -9.73
N ARG A 243 -5.41 -3.22 -8.63
CA ARG A 243 -4.62 -3.49 -7.42
C ARG A 243 -3.92 -4.84 -7.53
N PHE A 244 -2.86 -5.04 -6.76
CA PHE A 244 -2.15 -6.33 -6.69
C PHE A 244 -2.93 -7.47 -6.02
N ALA A 245 -4.18 -7.21 -5.63
CA ALA A 245 -5.19 -8.24 -5.38
C ALA A 245 -5.72 -8.88 -6.68
N CYS A 246 -5.36 -8.37 -7.85
CA CYS A 246 -5.77 -8.86 -9.16
C CYS A 246 -4.57 -9.36 -9.97
N VAL A 247 -4.72 -10.50 -10.64
CA VAL A 247 -3.67 -11.08 -11.51
C VAL A 247 -3.22 -10.10 -12.61
N ALA A 248 -4.16 -9.30 -13.14
CA ALA A 248 -3.88 -8.28 -14.15
C ALA A 248 -2.80 -7.27 -13.72
N ALA A 249 -2.81 -6.85 -12.44
CA ALA A 249 -1.84 -5.88 -11.94
C ALA A 249 -0.43 -6.47 -11.95
N TRP A 250 -0.27 -7.72 -11.52
CA TRP A 250 0.99 -8.45 -11.56
C TRP A 250 1.52 -8.59 -12.98
N LEU A 251 0.68 -9.02 -13.92
CA LEU A 251 1.08 -9.20 -15.31
C LEU A 251 1.57 -7.88 -15.93
N ILE A 252 0.75 -6.83 -15.85
CA ILE A 252 1.05 -5.54 -16.47
C ILE A 252 2.29 -4.90 -15.84
N TRP A 253 2.41 -4.96 -14.51
CA TRP A 253 3.59 -4.47 -13.81
C TRP A 253 4.84 -5.26 -14.20
N GLY A 254 4.74 -6.59 -14.24
CA GLY A 254 5.84 -7.47 -14.62
C GLY A 254 6.31 -7.24 -16.05
N GLU A 255 5.40 -7.10 -17.02
CA GLU A 255 5.74 -6.81 -18.43
C GLU A 255 6.44 -5.46 -18.58
N LYS A 256 5.92 -4.41 -17.93
CA LYS A 256 6.51 -3.06 -18.04
C LYS A 256 7.89 -2.94 -17.43
N ASN A 257 8.18 -3.72 -16.39
CA ASN A 257 9.49 -3.73 -15.76
C ASN A 257 10.46 -4.75 -16.38
N GLY A 258 10.04 -5.47 -17.44
CA GLY A 258 10.87 -6.52 -18.05
C GLY A 258 11.08 -7.74 -17.15
N PHE A 259 10.15 -7.99 -16.22
CA PHE A 259 10.17 -9.13 -15.31
C PHE A 259 9.34 -10.31 -15.80
N CYS A 260 8.61 -10.16 -16.90
CA CYS A 260 7.74 -11.21 -17.47
C CYS A 260 8.49 -12.07 -18.49
N PHE A 261 8.51 -13.39 -18.25
CA PHE A 261 9.26 -14.37 -19.05
C PHE A 261 8.39 -15.58 -19.40
N ARG A 262 8.74 -16.28 -20.49
CA ARG A 262 8.07 -17.51 -20.93
C ARG A 262 9.10 -18.60 -21.23
N GLU A 263 8.80 -19.84 -20.88
CA GLU A 263 9.71 -20.98 -21.11
C GLU A 263 10.02 -21.18 -22.60
N GLN A 264 9.05 -20.91 -23.49
CA GLN A 264 9.22 -21.01 -24.95
C GLN A 264 10.31 -20.05 -25.49
N ASP A 265 10.63 -18.99 -24.74
CA ASP A 265 11.68 -18.02 -25.08
C ASP A 265 13.03 -18.40 -24.44
N GLY A 266 13.17 -19.63 -23.94
CA GLY A 266 14.39 -20.14 -23.31
C GLY A 266 14.51 -19.84 -21.81
N PHE A 267 13.47 -19.31 -21.18
CA PHE A 267 13.48 -19.05 -19.74
C PHE A 267 13.40 -20.35 -18.94
N THR A 268 14.19 -20.46 -17.87
CA THR A 268 14.11 -21.58 -16.91
C THR A 268 13.56 -21.05 -15.59
N PRO A 269 12.37 -21.50 -15.15
CA PRO A 269 11.80 -21.07 -13.88
C PRO A 269 12.61 -21.60 -12.70
N SER A 270 12.47 -20.94 -11.56
CA SER A 270 13.15 -21.25 -10.31
C SER A 270 12.29 -20.87 -9.12
N ARG A 271 12.67 -21.36 -7.93
CA ARG A 271 11.99 -21.04 -6.68
C ARG A 271 11.87 -19.52 -6.49
N GLY A 272 10.68 -19.06 -6.11
CA GLY A 272 10.39 -17.65 -5.88
C GLY A 272 9.99 -16.87 -7.13
N ASP A 273 10.02 -17.48 -8.32
CA ASP A 273 9.33 -16.90 -9.48
C ASP A 273 7.82 -16.97 -9.23
N ILE A 274 7.12 -15.91 -9.62
CA ILE A 274 5.66 -15.87 -9.58
C ILE A 274 5.15 -16.48 -10.89
N LEU A 275 4.18 -17.37 -10.81
CA LEU A 275 3.58 -18.05 -11.96
C LEU A 275 2.19 -17.46 -12.23
N ILE A 276 1.97 -16.99 -13.45
CA ILE A 276 0.65 -16.59 -13.96
C ILE A 276 0.12 -17.70 -14.87
N TYR A 277 -1.08 -18.18 -14.57
CA TYR A 277 -1.72 -19.26 -15.31
C TYR A 277 -2.48 -18.76 -16.54
N ASP A 278 -2.57 -19.63 -17.55
CA ASP A 278 -3.42 -19.47 -18.73
C ASP A 278 -4.64 -20.38 -18.62
N ASN A 279 -5.77 -19.78 -18.28
CA ASN A 279 -7.08 -20.41 -18.24
C ASN A 279 -7.13 -21.72 -17.41
N ILE A 280 -6.49 -21.73 -16.23
CA ILE A 280 -6.49 -22.91 -15.36
C ILE A 280 -7.82 -23.13 -14.62
N ILE A 281 -8.57 -22.06 -14.35
CA ILE A 281 -9.91 -22.14 -13.77
C ILE A 281 -10.89 -22.59 -14.87
N PRO A 282 -11.75 -23.61 -14.62
CA PRO A 282 -12.74 -24.06 -15.60
C PRO A 282 -13.70 -22.94 -16.05
N LYS A 283 -14.19 -23.01 -17.29
CA LYS A 283 -15.02 -21.94 -17.89
C LYS A 283 -16.33 -21.73 -17.12
N GLU A 284 -16.92 -22.80 -16.61
CA GLU A 284 -18.14 -22.78 -15.80
C GLU A 284 -17.98 -22.04 -14.46
N ASN A 285 -16.74 -21.89 -13.99
CA ASN A 285 -16.40 -21.21 -12.74
C ASN A 285 -15.89 -19.77 -12.98
N LYS A 286 -16.02 -19.26 -14.21
CA LYS A 286 -15.61 -17.92 -14.60
C LYS A 286 -16.79 -17.10 -15.11
N PRO A 287 -16.78 -15.78 -14.87
CA PRO A 287 -17.60 -14.86 -15.65
C PRO A 287 -17.32 -14.98 -17.16
N GLU A 288 -18.33 -14.70 -17.97
CA GLU A 288 -18.18 -14.61 -19.42
C GLU A 288 -17.13 -13.53 -19.79
N ASN A 289 -16.33 -13.80 -20.83
CA ASN A 289 -15.27 -12.91 -21.34
C ASN A 289 -14.16 -12.56 -20.34
N THR A 290 -13.81 -13.50 -19.46
CA THR A 290 -12.63 -13.39 -18.59
C THR A 290 -11.33 -13.42 -19.40
N PRO A 291 -10.33 -12.59 -19.06
CA PRO A 291 -9.00 -12.67 -19.67
C PRO A 291 -8.33 -14.02 -19.42
N TRP A 292 -7.31 -14.33 -20.22
CA TRP A 292 -6.59 -15.60 -20.11
C TRP A 292 -5.86 -15.79 -18.76
N TYR A 293 -5.41 -14.68 -18.15
CA TYR A 293 -4.67 -14.66 -16.88
C TYR A 293 -5.62 -14.75 -15.67
N ASP A 294 -6.06 -15.95 -15.33
CA ASP A 294 -7.13 -16.18 -14.37
C ASP A 294 -6.66 -16.54 -12.96
N HIS A 295 -5.39 -16.94 -12.80
CA HIS A 295 -4.85 -17.37 -11.52
C HIS A 295 -3.35 -17.08 -11.39
N ILE A 296 -2.84 -17.11 -10.16
CA ILE A 296 -1.44 -16.82 -9.86
C ILE A 296 -0.95 -17.64 -8.65
N GLY A 297 0.34 -17.97 -8.65
CA GLY A 297 1.01 -18.67 -7.53
C GLY A 297 2.50 -18.37 -7.48
N VAL A 298 3.22 -19.02 -6.56
CA VAL A 298 4.68 -18.90 -6.41
C VAL A 298 5.34 -20.26 -6.62
N VAL A 299 6.33 -20.32 -7.51
CA VAL A 299 7.10 -21.54 -7.79
C VAL A 299 7.93 -21.92 -6.56
N LEU A 300 7.80 -23.17 -6.12
CA LEU A 300 8.49 -23.73 -4.96
C LEU A 300 9.62 -24.67 -5.37
N SER A 301 9.39 -25.50 -6.39
CA SER A 301 10.38 -26.37 -7.02
C SER A 301 10.04 -26.63 -8.49
N VAL A 302 11.05 -27.02 -9.26
CA VAL A 302 10.94 -27.28 -10.70
C VAL A 302 11.58 -28.62 -11.01
N ASP A 303 10.78 -29.52 -11.60
CA ASP A 303 11.21 -30.78 -12.19
C ASP A 303 11.07 -30.70 -13.73
N ASP A 304 11.53 -31.73 -14.44
CA ASP A 304 11.47 -31.76 -15.92
C ASP A 304 10.05 -31.61 -16.47
N LYS A 305 9.04 -32.17 -15.78
CA LYS A 305 7.64 -32.18 -16.24
C LYS A 305 6.67 -31.47 -15.30
N ILE A 306 7.09 -31.17 -14.07
CA ILE A 306 6.21 -30.74 -12.98
C ILE A 306 6.80 -29.49 -12.33
N LEU A 307 5.92 -28.55 -11.99
CA LEU A 307 6.18 -27.45 -11.08
C LEU A 307 5.45 -27.74 -9.77
N THR A 308 6.13 -27.54 -8.64
CA THR A 308 5.47 -27.45 -7.34
C THR A 308 5.23 -25.98 -7.05
N VAL A 309 3.99 -25.60 -6.75
CA VAL A 309 3.56 -24.19 -6.63
C VAL A 309 2.76 -24.00 -5.34
N GLY A 310 3.03 -22.93 -4.61
CA GLY A 310 2.21 -22.47 -3.49
C GLY A 310 1.20 -21.45 -4.00
N GLU A 311 -0.09 -21.68 -3.72
CA GLU A 311 -1.18 -20.82 -4.20
C GLU A 311 -2.13 -20.48 -3.05
N GLY A 312 -2.76 -19.30 -3.12
CA GLY A 312 -3.77 -18.86 -2.16
C GLY A 312 -5.16 -19.44 -2.38
N ASN A 313 -5.54 -19.78 -3.62
CA ASN A 313 -6.88 -20.31 -3.91
C ASN A 313 -6.76 -21.53 -4.83
N ILE A 314 -6.27 -22.65 -4.28
CA ILE A 314 -6.01 -23.84 -5.09
C ILE A 314 -7.30 -24.38 -5.69
N ASN A 315 -7.28 -24.59 -7.00
CA ASN A 315 -8.38 -25.19 -7.76
C ASN A 315 -9.74 -24.50 -7.55
N ASN A 316 -9.71 -23.21 -7.17
CA ASN A 316 -10.91 -22.43 -6.87
C ASN A 316 -11.75 -22.94 -5.69
N ASN A 317 -11.12 -23.58 -4.69
CA ASN A 317 -11.78 -24.15 -3.51
C ASN A 317 -11.75 -23.25 -2.26
N ASN A 318 -11.35 -21.98 -2.41
CA ASN A 318 -11.23 -21.01 -1.32
C ASN A 318 -10.27 -21.41 -0.20
N ILE A 319 -9.19 -22.09 -0.55
CA ILE A 319 -8.18 -22.59 0.40
C ILE A 319 -6.79 -22.43 -0.21
N SER A 320 -5.78 -22.09 0.62
CA SER A 320 -4.39 -22.14 0.18
C SER A 320 -3.92 -23.58 0.06
N GLY A 321 -2.86 -23.80 -0.73
CA GLY A 321 -2.31 -25.15 -0.86
C GLY A 321 -1.06 -25.22 -1.71
N VAL A 322 -0.28 -26.27 -1.46
CA VAL A 322 0.83 -26.67 -2.33
C VAL A 322 0.29 -27.66 -3.36
N THR A 323 0.51 -27.36 -4.64
CA THR A 323 -0.01 -28.17 -5.75
C THR A 323 1.05 -28.45 -6.81
N LYS A 324 0.83 -29.51 -7.58
CA LYS A 324 1.68 -29.91 -8.69
C LYS A 324 1.01 -29.52 -10.00
N ARG A 325 1.71 -28.76 -10.84
CA ARG A 325 1.24 -28.32 -12.16
C ARG A 325 2.14 -28.90 -13.25
N ARG A 326 1.58 -29.38 -14.36
CA ARG A 326 2.39 -29.86 -15.50
C ARG A 326 2.98 -28.68 -16.24
N ARG A 327 4.26 -28.79 -16.59
CA ARG A 327 4.92 -27.78 -17.44
C ARG A 327 4.32 -27.82 -18.83
N GLY A 328 4.09 -26.63 -19.40
CA GLY A 328 3.47 -26.47 -20.72
C GLY A 328 1.93 -26.59 -20.75
N GLU A 329 1.27 -26.93 -19.63
CA GLU A 329 -0.19 -26.99 -19.54
C GLU A 329 -0.71 -25.83 -18.69
N ASN A 330 -1.54 -24.96 -19.28
CA ASN A 330 -2.14 -23.80 -18.60
C ASN A 330 -1.12 -22.85 -17.93
N ILE A 331 0.12 -22.83 -18.42
CA ILE A 331 1.17 -21.92 -17.98
C ILE A 331 1.21 -20.73 -18.94
N GLY A 332 0.92 -19.53 -18.44
CA GLY A 332 0.95 -18.32 -19.26
C GLY A 332 2.31 -17.65 -19.29
N CYS A 333 2.83 -17.27 -18.11
CA CYS A 333 4.15 -16.66 -17.96
C CYS A 333 4.66 -16.71 -16.52
N TYR A 334 5.93 -16.34 -16.34
CA TYR A 334 6.60 -16.22 -15.05
C TYR A 334 7.01 -14.77 -14.81
N LEU A 335 6.82 -14.28 -13.60
CA LEU A 335 7.40 -13.00 -13.17
C LEU A 335 8.62 -13.28 -12.29
N ARG A 336 9.79 -12.84 -12.73
CA ARG A 336 11.04 -12.90 -11.96
C ARG A 336 11.44 -11.51 -11.49
N ILE A 337 11.09 -11.21 -10.26
CA ILE A 337 11.48 -9.96 -9.58
C ILE A 337 12.96 -10.06 -9.17
N PRO A 338 13.80 -9.05 -9.43
CA PRO A 338 15.21 -9.10 -9.00
C PRO A 338 15.33 -9.05 -7.47
N ASP A 339 16.26 -9.81 -6.90
CA ASP A 339 16.63 -9.66 -5.50
C ASP A 339 17.10 -8.23 -5.23
N GLY A 340 16.72 -7.68 -4.08
CA GLY A 340 16.99 -6.29 -3.73
C GLY A 340 16.26 -5.25 -4.58
N TYR A 341 15.15 -5.62 -5.23
CA TYR A 341 14.23 -4.66 -5.85
C TYR A 341 13.92 -3.51 -4.88
N LYS A 342 14.03 -2.28 -5.40
CA LYS A 342 13.68 -1.06 -4.69
C LYS A 342 12.56 -0.36 -5.43
N TYR A 343 11.54 0.03 -4.69
CA TYR A 343 10.47 0.86 -5.22
C TYR A 343 10.95 2.30 -5.36
N ASP A 344 10.80 2.85 -6.55
CA ASP A 344 11.15 4.22 -6.92
C ASP A 344 9.91 5.09 -7.22
N GLY A 345 8.72 4.52 -7.11
CA GLY A 345 7.48 5.22 -7.46
C GLY A 345 7.16 6.44 -6.58
N TRP A 346 7.86 6.63 -5.45
CA TRP A 346 7.80 7.84 -4.64
C TRP A 346 8.40 9.06 -5.35
N MET A 347 9.25 8.88 -6.36
CA MET A 347 9.84 9.98 -7.15
C MET A 347 8.83 10.67 -8.07
N TYR A 348 7.66 10.07 -8.28
CA TYR A 348 6.66 10.58 -9.21
C TYR A 348 5.66 11.47 -8.51
N ASP A 349 5.48 12.67 -9.04
CA ASP A 349 4.46 13.60 -8.58
C ASP A 349 3.05 13.07 -8.86
N TYR A 350 2.23 13.00 -7.82
CA TYR A 350 0.89 12.43 -7.86
C TYR A 350 0.00 13.02 -8.98
N LYS A 351 0.09 14.33 -9.24
CA LYS A 351 -0.80 15.01 -10.19
C LYS A 351 -0.30 14.91 -11.62
N THR A 352 0.99 15.10 -11.81
CA THR A 352 1.61 15.22 -13.14
C THR A 352 2.19 13.91 -13.66
N GLN A 353 2.42 12.93 -12.78
CA GLN A 353 3.08 11.65 -13.08
C GLN A 353 4.49 11.84 -13.66
N LYS A 354 5.11 13.01 -13.40
CA LYS A 354 6.49 13.32 -13.78
C LYS A 354 7.38 13.13 -12.57
N ILE A 355 8.65 12.78 -12.83
CA ILE A 355 9.65 12.72 -11.78
C ILE A 355 9.86 14.13 -11.20
N ARG A 356 9.75 14.27 -9.89
CA ARG A 356 9.96 15.52 -9.14
C ARG A 356 11.01 15.26 -8.07
N MET A 357 12.16 15.93 -8.21
CA MET A 357 13.36 15.72 -7.39
C MET A 357 13.88 17.04 -6.81
N GLN A 358 12.99 18.00 -6.54
CA GLN A 358 13.39 19.24 -5.91
C GLN A 358 13.54 19.00 -4.40
N ASN A 359 14.77 19.00 -3.90
CA ASN A 359 15.04 18.81 -2.47
C ASN A 359 14.50 20.00 -1.65
N TYR A 360 14.08 19.73 -0.41
CA TYR A 360 13.62 20.70 0.58
C TYR A 360 14.70 21.72 0.95
#